data_AF-A0AAY4DPE0-F1
#
_entry.id   AF-A0AAY4DPE0-F1
#
_cell.length_a   1.000
_cell.length_b   1.000
_cell.length_c   1.000
_cell.angle_alpha   90.00
_cell.angle_beta   90.00
_cell.angle_gamma   90.00
#
_symmetry.space_group_name_H-M   'P 1'
#
loop_
_entity.id
_entity.type
_entity.pdbx_description
1 polymer ?
#
loop_
_entity_poly.entity_id
_entity_poly.type
_entity_poly.pdbx_seq_one_letter_code
_entity_poly.pdbx_strand_id
1 'polypeptide(L)'
;MANRLTFYIFFLLCLCLGLLCVVFVTYWNAVWRGGFAWDGSSLQFNWHPVFMVTGLVVLYGFAAVLYRIPYTWRYDKTPWKLLHAGTLLLAFIFSILGLCAVFDFHNANNTPNLYSLHSWIGICTVALFALQWAAGFSAFLLPWTPVDIRKVTKPLHVWMGSIILVMSIISCISGINEKLFFVLKANVNGTRPYASLPPEAVFVNTFGVLIVAFGLVVLRILYNLKWQRPDPSSDVTSISHSPPHCGTG
;
A
#
# COMPACT_ATOMS: atom_id res chain seq x y z
N MET A 1 24.17 -12.16 -11.28
CA MET A 1 23.32 -13.08 -10.47
C MET A 1 23.03 -12.53 -9.06
N ALA A 2 24.03 -12.05 -8.31
CA ALA A 2 23.84 -11.50 -6.95
C ALA A 2 22.72 -10.45 -6.81
N ASN A 3 22.62 -9.49 -7.75
CA ASN A 3 21.59 -8.44 -7.70
C ASN A 3 20.14 -8.98 -7.81
N ARG A 4 19.92 -10.10 -8.55
CA ARG A 4 18.59 -10.72 -8.67
C ARG A 4 18.24 -11.49 -7.40
N LEU A 5 19.20 -12.21 -6.82
CA LEU A 5 18.99 -12.91 -5.55
C LEU A 5 18.62 -11.91 -4.44
N THR A 6 19.34 -10.79 -4.34
CA THR A 6 19.01 -9.73 -3.36
C THR A 6 17.60 -9.20 -3.58
N PHE A 7 17.17 -8.94 -4.82
CA PHE A 7 15.79 -8.53 -5.10
C PHE A 7 14.79 -9.55 -4.54
N TYR A 8 14.98 -10.85 -4.82
CA TYR A 8 14.03 -11.88 -4.39
C TYR A 8 13.99 -12.06 -2.86
N ILE A 9 15.09 -11.83 -2.15
CA ILE A 9 15.10 -11.79 -0.67
C ILE A 9 14.22 -10.63 -0.16
N PHE A 10 14.41 -9.43 -0.70
CA PHE A 10 13.59 -8.27 -0.32
C PHE A 10 12.11 -8.44 -0.73
N PHE A 11 11.86 -9.04 -1.88
CA PHE A 11 10.52 -9.34 -2.35
C PHE A 11 9.84 -10.40 -1.46
N LEU A 12 10.53 -11.47 -1.08
CA LEU A 12 10.01 -12.46 -0.13
C LEU A 12 9.72 -11.81 1.23
N LEU A 13 10.64 -10.99 1.74
CA LEU A 13 10.43 -10.23 2.98
C LEU A 13 9.19 -9.32 2.88
N CYS A 14 9.01 -8.64 1.74
CA CYS A 14 7.82 -7.82 1.45
C CYS A 14 6.54 -8.67 1.55
N LEU A 15 6.51 -9.85 0.91
CA LEU A 15 5.36 -10.75 0.95
C LEU A 15 5.07 -11.25 2.37
N CYS A 16 6.09 -11.68 3.12
CA CYS A 16 5.94 -12.15 4.49
C CYS A 16 5.41 -11.04 5.42
N LEU A 17 5.98 -9.83 5.35
CA LEU A 17 5.53 -8.70 6.16
C LEU A 17 4.10 -8.27 5.79
N GLY A 18 3.76 -8.23 4.50
CA GLY A 18 2.40 -7.91 4.06
C GLY A 18 1.38 -8.93 4.55
N LEU A 19 1.69 -10.23 4.47
CA LEU A 19 0.84 -11.29 5.02
C LEU A 19 0.66 -11.14 6.54
N LEU A 20 1.76 -10.91 7.27
CA LEU A 20 1.71 -10.69 8.72
C LEU A 20 0.84 -9.48 9.07
N CYS A 21 0.91 -8.38 8.30
CA CYS A 21 0.05 -7.21 8.53
C CYS A 21 -1.45 -7.57 8.42
N VAL A 22 -1.86 -8.30 7.38
CA VAL A 22 -3.27 -8.72 7.21
C VAL A 22 -3.70 -9.68 8.32
N VAL A 23 -2.85 -10.64 8.68
CA VAL A 23 -3.13 -11.59 9.77
C VAL A 23 -3.27 -10.85 11.10
N PHE A 24 -2.36 -9.93 11.43
CA PHE A 24 -2.36 -9.24 12.71
C PHE A 24 -3.55 -8.28 12.84
N VAL A 25 -3.90 -7.52 11.79
CA VAL A 25 -5.07 -6.63 11.85
C VAL A 25 -6.37 -7.43 11.97
N THR A 26 -6.47 -8.55 11.27
CA THR A 26 -7.66 -9.41 11.31
C THR A 26 -7.76 -10.09 12.67
N TYR A 27 -6.68 -10.67 13.17
CA TYR A 27 -6.62 -11.32 14.48
C TYR A 27 -6.90 -10.33 15.62
N TRP A 28 -6.35 -9.11 15.55
CA TRP A 28 -6.65 -8.06 16.52
C TRP A 28 -8.15 -7.82 16.64
N ASN A 29 -8.81 -7.57 15.50
CA ASN A 29 -10.21 -7.23 15.45
C ASN A 29 -11.12 -8.45 15.76
N ALA A 30 -10.73 -9.64 15.33
CA ALA A 30 -11.47 -10.87 15.58
C ALA A 30 -11.47 -11.27 17.05
N VAL A 31 -10.29 -11.26 17.69
CA VAL A 31 -10.10 -11.84 19.04
C VAL A 31 -10.28 -10.80 20.14
N TRP A 32 -9.67 -9.63 20.02
CA TRP A 32 -9.81 -8.61 21.06
C TRP A 32 -11.05 -7.74 20.86
N ARG A 33 -11.45 -7.46 19.62
CA ARG A 33 -12.56 -6.53 19.31
C ARG A 33 -13.90 -7.18 19.02
N GLY A 34 -14.01 -8.48 19.28
CA GLY A 34 -15.28 -9.19 19.30
C GLY A 34 -15.81 -9.59 17.93
N GLY A 35 -14.98 -9.51 16.88
CA GLY A 35 -15.35 -9.96 15.54
C GLY A 35 -15.85 -8.84 14.63
N PHE A 36 -16.74 -9.20 13.71
CA PHE A 36 -17.16 -8.37 12.59
C PHE A 36 -18.66 -8.47 12.37
N ALA A 37 -19.29 -7.35 12.04
CA ALA A 37 -20.68 -7.26 11.60
C ALA A 37 -20.84 -6.08 10.62
N TRP A 38 -22.02 -5.89 10.04
CA TRP A 38 -22.34 -4.73 9.22
C TRP A 38 -23.70 -4.15 9.64
N ASP A 39 -23.75 -3.61 10.86
CA ASP A 39 -24.97 -3.26 11.61
C ASP A 39 -24.93 -1.90 12.35
N GLY A 40 -23.92 -1.07 12.08
CA GLY A 40 -23.66 0.22 12.75
C GLY A 40 -23.00 0.10 14.12
N SER A 41 -22.76 -1.12 14.62
CA SER A 41 -22.12 -1.36 15.92
C SER A 41 -20.60 -1.21 15.86
N SER A 42 -19.94 -1.35 17.03
CA SER A 42 -18.48 -1.42 17.09
C SER A 42 -17.87 -2.58 16.28
N LEU A 43 -18.65 -3.63 15.99
CA LEU A 43 -18.22 -4.74 15.13
C LEU A 43 -18.17 -4.33 13.66
N GLN A 44 -18.99 -3.37 13.23
CA GLN A 44 -18.86 -2.77 11.89
C GLN A 44 -17.60 -1.91 11.80
N PHE A 45 -17.29 -1.11 12.83
CA PHE A 45 -16.04 -0.34 12.86
C PHE A 45 -14.81 -1.21 12.64
N ASN A 46 -14.78 -2.44 13.16
CA ASN A 46 -13.64 -3.35 13.05
C ASN A 46 -13.26 -3.68 11.59
N TRP A 47 -14.18 -3.52 10.62
CA TRP A 47 -13.85 -3.62 9.20
C TRP A 47 -12.95 -2.49 8.69
N HIS A 48 -13.03 -1.29 9.29
CA HIS A 48 -12.24 -0.14 8.88
C HIS A 48 -10.72 -0.42 8.91
N PRO A 49 -10.10 -0.79 10.05
CA PRO A 49 -8.67 -1.08 10.07
C PRO A 49 -8.29 -2.27 9.16
N VAL A 50 -9.13 -3.31 9.08
CA VAL A 50 -8.85 -4.49 8.24
C VAL A 50 -8.81 -4.11 6.76
N PHE A 51 -9.82 -3.39 6.27
CA PHE A 51 -9.86 -2.97 4.87
C PHE A 51 -8.80 -1.91 4.54
N MET A 52 -8.53 -0.97 5.44
CA MET A 52 -7.50 0.05 5.22
C MET A 52 -6.10 -0.56 5.10
N VAL A 53 -5.75 -1.48 6.00
CA VAL A 53 -4.44 -2.16 5.96
C VAL A 53 -4.36 -3.11 4.77
N THR A 54 -5.41 -3.90 4.50
CA THR A 54 -5.39 -4.82 3.36
C THR A 54 -5.31 -4.06 2.03
N GLY A 55 -6.11 -3.01 1.86
CA GLY A 55 -6.16 -2.21 0.64
C GLY A 55 -4.99 -1.25 0.49
N LEU A 56 -4.96 -0.18 1.29
CA LEU A 56 -4.05 0.94 1.11
C LEU A 56 -2.62 0.69 1.58
N VAL A 57 -2.38 -0.35 2.37
CA VAL A 57 -1.03 -0.75 2.75
C VAL A 57 -0.59 -1.94 1.91
N VAL A 58 -1.20 -3.11 2.11
CA VAL A 58 -0.64 -4.38 1.59
C VAL A 58 -0.84 -4.54 0.08
N LEU A 59 -2.09 -4.47 -0.42
CA LEU A 59 -2.36 -4.59 -1.86
C LEU A 59 -1.71 -3.44 -2.65
N TYR A 60 -1.76 -2.22 -2.12
CA TYR A 60 -1.06 -1.08 -2.72
C TYR A 60 0.46 -1.34 -2.78
N GLY A 61 1.10 -1.70 -1.66
CA GLY A 61 2.53 -1.97 -1.62
C GLY A 61 2.96 -3.06 -2.60
N PHE A 62 2.20 -4.15 -2.69
CA PHE A 62 2.43 -5.21 -3.69
C PHE A 62 2.29 -4.70 -5.12
N ALA A 63 1.21 -3.97 -5.41
CA ALA A 63 0.99 -3.38 -6.73
C ALA A 63 2.12 -2.42 -7.14
N ALA A 64 2.67 -1.66 -6.20
CA ALA A 64 3.74 -0.69 -6.45
C ALA A 64 5.02 -1.38 -6.94
N VAL A 65 5.36 -2.56 -6.39
CA VAL A 65 6.60 -3.28 -6.71
C VAL A 65 6.46 -4.26 -7.87
N LEU A 66 5.26 -4.48 -8.44
CA LEU A 66 5.02 -5.47 -9.52
C LEU A 66 6.00 -5.33 -10.70
N TYR A 67 6.24 -4.10 -11.17
CA TYR A 67 7.15 -3.86 -12.29
C TYR A 67 8.61 -4.12 -11.97
N ARG A 68 8.97 -4.24 -10.69
CA ARG A 68 10.36 -4.46 -10.26
C ARG A 68 10.78 -5.92 -10.33
N ILE A 69 9.85 -6.84 -10.57
CA ILE A 69 10.10 -8.30 -10.61
C ILE A 69 10.91 -8.66 -11.87
N PRO A 70 12.19 -9.08 -11.75
CA PRO A 70 13.07 -9.28 -12.91
C PRO A 70 12.60 -10.35 -13.89
N TYR A 71 11.91 -11.39 -13.40
CA TYR A 71 11.31 -12.43 -14.22
C TYR A 71 10.35 -11.87 -15.29
N THR A 72 9.68 -10.75 -14.98
CA THR A 72 8.64 -10.16 -15.83
C THR A 72 9.20 -9.33 -16.98
N TRP A 73 10.48 -8.96 -16.93
CA TRP A 73 11.06 -7.98 -17.85
C TRP A 73 11.16 -8.46 -19.29
N ARG A 74 11.24 -9.78 -19.48
CA ARG A 74 11.30 -10.45 -20.80
C ARG A 74 9.95 -10.60 -21.50
N TYR A 75 8.85 -10.33 -20.81
CA TYR A 75 7.48 -10.50 -21.33
C TYR A 75 6.86 -9.15 -21.69
N ASP A 76 5.74 -9.14 -22.41
CA ASP A 76 5.01 -7.90 -22.69
C ASP A 76 4.65 -7.13 -21.40
N LYS A 77 4.61 -5.80 -21.48
CA LYS A 77 4.25 -4.89 -20.37
C LYS A 77 2.75 -4.94 -20.07
N THR A 78 1.90 -5.29 -21.05
CA THR A 78 0.43 -5.17 -20.94
C THR A 78 -0.19 -5.98 -19.79
N PRO A 79 0.15 -7.27 -19.58
CA PRO A 79 -0.41 -8.03 -18.46
C PRO A 79 -0.06 -7.41 -17.09
N TRP A 80 1.15 -6.86 -16.95
CA TRP A 80 1.59 -6.21 -15.72
C TRP A 80 0.96 -4.84 -15.51
N LYS A 81 0.59 -4.13 -16.58
CA LYS A 81 -0.26 -2.93 -16.51
C LYS A 81 -1.64 -3.24 -16.01
N LEU A 82 -2.27 -4.28 -16.56
CA LEU A 82 -3.60 -4.72 -16.12
C LEU A 82 -3.56 -5.20 -14.67
N LEU A 83 -2.57 -5.99 -14.29
CA LEU A 83 -2.41 -6.45 -12.91
C LEU A 83 -2.20 -5.28 -11.95
N HIS A 84 -1.30 -4.34 -12.27
CA HIS A 84 -1.07 -3.15 -11.45
C HIS A 84 -2.35 -2.32 -11.26
N ALA A 85 -3.04 -1.98 -12.35
CA ALA A 85 -4.27 -1.19 -12.27
C ALA A 85 -5.41 -1.95 -11.58
N GLY A 86 -5.56 -3.26 -11.83
CA GLY A 86 -6.56 -4.12 -11.22
C GLY A 86 -6.35 -4.29 -9.72
N THR A 87 -5.11 -4.53 -9.27
CA THR A 87 -4.79 -4.63 -7.84
C THR A 87 -5.01 -3.29 -7.12
N LEU A 88 -4.65 -2.16 -7.75
CA LEU A 88 -4.94 -0.84 -7.16
C LEU A 88 -6.42 -0.50 -7.15
N LEU A 89 -7.20 -0.96 -8.13
CA LEU A 89 -8.66 -0.82 -8.12
C LEU A 89 -9.27 -1.63 -6.98
N LEU A 90 -8.81 -2.86 -6.76
CA LEU A 90 -9.23 -3.68 -5.62
C LEU A 90 -8.87 -3.02 -4.27
N ALA A 91 -7.67 -2.45 -4.17
CA ALA A 91 -7.26 -1.66 -3.00
C ALA A 91 -8.19 -0.44 -2.79
N PHE A 92 -8.59 0.23 -3.87
CA PHE A 92 -9.53 1.35 -3.80
C PHE A 92 -10.91 0.89 -3.29
N ILE A 93 -11.44 -0.23 -3.80
CA ILE A 93 -12.72 -0.79 -3.34
C ILE A 93 -12.67 -1.10 -1.84
N PHE A 94 -11.60 -1.73 -1.33
CA PHE A 94 -11.45 -1.94 0.11
C PHE A 94 -11.39 -0.62 0.88
N SER A 95 -10.71 0.40 0.36
CA SER A 95 -10.67 1.73 0.99
C SER A 95 -12.05 2.33 1.14
N ILE A 96 -12.88 2.24 0.10
CA ILE A 96 -14.27 2.72 0.13
C ILE A 96 -15.10 1.93 1.16
N LEU A 97 -15.01 0.60 1.17
CA LEU A 97 -15.71 -0.23 2.16
C LEU A 97 -15.26 0.10 3.59
N GLY A 98 -13.97 0.31 3.81
CA GLY A 98 -13.44 0.72 5.11
C GLY A 98 -13.93 2.11 5.53
N LEU A 99 -14.08 3.06 4.60
CA LEU A 99 -14.70 4.36 4.90
C LEU A 99 -16.18 4.20 5.24
N CYS A 100 -16.96 3.47 4.42
CA CYS A 100 -18.37 3.20 4.72
C CYS A 100 -18.54 2.62 6.13
N ALA A 101 -17.70 1.64 6.50
CA ALA A 101 -17.73 1.04 7.83
C ALA A 101 -17.58 2.05 8.99
N VAL A 102 -16.64 3.00 8.89
CA VAL A 102 -16.43 4.00 9.95
C VAL A 102 -17.48 5.11 9.92
N PHE A 103 -17.90 5.57 8.75
CA PHE A 103 -18.94 6.60 8.62
C PHE A 103 -20.30 6.09 9.11
N ASP A 104 -20.69 4.87 8.74
CA ASP A 104 -21.92 4.25 9.21
C ASP A 104 -21.90 4.05 10.74
N PHE A 105 -20.77 3.55 11.28
CA PHE A 105 -20.57 3.42 12.73
C PHE A 105 -20.71 4.77 13.44
N HIS A 106 -20.03 5.82 12.98
CA HIS A 106 -20.12 7.13 13.59
C HIS A 106 -21.53 7.71 13.53
N ASN A 107 -22.21 7.60 12.38
CA ASN A 107 -23.56 8.10 12.19
C ASN A 107 -24.56 7.36 13.09
N ALA A 108 -24.47 6.02 13.18
CA ALA A 108 -25.32 5.22 14.05
C ALA A 108 -25.12 5.55 15.55
N ASN A 109 -23.91 5.97 15.94
CA ASN A 109 -23.55 6.27 17.33
C ASN A 109 -23.47 7.78 17.62
N ASN A 110 -23.96 8.65 16.74
CA ASN A 110 -23.92 10.11 16.87
C ASN A 110 -22.52 10.68 17.19
N THR A 111 -21.47 10.03 16.68
CA THR A 111 -20.09 10.51 16.81
C THR A 111 -19.78 11.48 15.66
N PRO A 112 -19.20 12.66 15.92
CA PRO A 112 -18.82 13.58 14.85
C PRO A 112 -17.84 12.93 13.87
N ASN A 113 -18.02 13.18 12.58
CA ASN A 113 -17.10 12.73 11.54
C ASN A 113 -15.98 13.75 11.31
N LEU A 114 -14.83 13.26 10.81
CA LEU A 114 -13.73 14.07 10.29
C LEU A 114 -13.16 15.15 11.26
N TYR A 115 -13.13 14.90 12.57
CA TYR A 115 -12.57 15.85 13.54
C TYR A 115 -11.13 15.54 13.97
N SER A 116 -10.62 14.33 13.70
CA SER A 116 -9.28 13.91 14.11
C SER A 116 -8.25 14.13 13.00
N LEU A 117 -6.98 14.34 13.36
CA LEU A 117 -5.89 14.46 12.37
C LEU A 117 -5.74 13.19 11.53
N HIS A 118 -5.96 12.01 12.14
CA HIS A 118 -6.02 10.73 11.42
C HIS A 118 -7.06 10.79 10.29
N SER A 119 -8.26 11.27 10.57
CA SER A 119 -9.35 11.36 9.59
C SER A 119 -9.05 12.34 8.45
N TRP A 120 -8.37 13.46 8.72
CA TRP A 120 -7.96 14.43 7.70
C TRP A 120 -6.90 13.85 6.76
N ILE A 121 -5.84 13.26 7.33
CA ILE A 121 -4.80 12.61 6.51
C ILE A 121 -5.39 11.42 5.75
N GLY A 122 -6.27 10.64 6.37
CA GLY A 122 -6.94 9.49 5.77
C GLY A 122 -7.80 9.86 4.56
N ILE A 123 -8.71 10.84 4.69
CA ILE A 123 -9.58 11.23 3.57
C ILE A 123 -8.78 11.87 2.43
N CYS A 124 -7.76 12.68 2.75
CA CYS A 124 -6.84 13.22 1.74
C CYS A 124 -6.08 12.09 1.02
N THR A 125 -5.62 11.07 1.74
CA THR A 125 -4.92 9.92 1.15
C THR A 125 -5.83 9.17 0.17
N VAL A 126 -7.08 8.87 0.56
CA VAL A 126 -8.03 8.15 -0.31
C VAL A 126 -8.39 8.99 -1.54
N ALA A 127 -8.61 10.29 -1.39
CA ALA A 127 -8.88 11.20 -2.50
C ALA A 127 -7.70 11.26 -3.49
N LEU A 128 -6.48 11.44 -2.99
CA LEU A 128 -5.28 11.42 -3.82
C LEU A 128 -5.07 10.06 -4.50
N PHE A 129 -5.34 8.96 -3.80
CA PHE A 129 -5.27 7.61 -4.37
C PHE A 129 -6.26 7.42 -5.51
N ALA A 130 -7.50 7.90 -5.37
CA ALA A 130 -8.51 7.85 -6.42
C ALA A 130 -8.08 8.66 -7.66
N LEU A 131 -7.59 9.89 -7.46
CA LEU A 131 -7.07 10.74 -8.54
C LEU A 131 -5.87 10.10 -9.23
N GLN A 132 -4.96 9.53 -8.45
CA GLN A 132 -3.77 8.84 -8.93
C GLN A 132 -4.14 7.62 -9.78
N TRP A 133 -5.14 6.84 -9.36
CA TRP A 133 -5.63 5.69 -10.12
C TRP A 133 -6.28 6.13 -11.44
N ALA A 134 -7.18 7.13 -11.40
CA ALA A 134 -7.86 7.65 -12.59
C ALA A 134 -6.88 8.26 -13.61
N ALA A 135 -5.91 9.06 -13.12
CA ALA A 135 -4.85 9.63 -13.96
C ALA A 135 -3.95 8.53 -14.55
N GLY A 136 -3.57 7.53 -13.76
CA GLY A 136 -2.74 6.40 -14.20
C GLY A 136 -3.45 5.54 -15.25
N PHE A 137 -4.72 5.23 -15.04
CA PHE A 137 -5.57 4.53 -16.01
C PHE A 137 -5.64 5.31 -17.33
N SER A 138 -5.97 6.60 -17.23
CA SER A 138 -6.13 7.47 -18.39
C SER A 138 -4.84 7.65 -19.18
N ALA A 139 -3.69 7.76 -18.52
CA ALA A 139 -2.41 8.01 -19.17
C ALA A 139 -1.72 6.74 -19.69
N PHE A 140 -1.78 5.63 -18.95
CA PHE A 140 -0.91 4.46 -19.20
C PHE A 140 -1.62 3.21 -19.71
N LEU A 141 -2.95 3.12 -19.56
CA LEU A 141 -3.76 1.99 -20.05
C LEU A 141 -4.53 2.33 -21.32
N LEU A 142 -5.12 3.52 -21.40
CA LEU A 142 -5.89 3.93 -22.59
C LEU A 142 -4.96 4.18 -23.78
N PRO A 143 -5.32 3.73 -24.99
CA PRO A 143 -4.40 3.75 -26.14
C PRO A 143 -4.13 5.17 -26.66
N TRP A 144 -5.07 6.10 -26.44
CA TRP A 144 -5.10 7.42 -27.08
C TRP A 144 -4.17 8.48 -26.48
N THR A 145 -3.51 8.24 -25.35
CA THR A 145 -2.61 9.24 -24.75
C THR A 145 -1.31 9.36 -25.57
N PRO A 146 -0.94 10.58 -26.02
CA PRO A 146 0.33 10.82 -26.69
C PRO A 146 1.54 10.37 -25.86
N VAL A 147 2.57 9.88 -26.54
CA VAL A 147 3.79 9.35 -25.91
C VAL A 147 4.51 10.41 -25.10
N ASP A 148 4.54 11.67 -25.57
CA ASP A 148 5.25 12.74 -24.87
C ASP A 148 4.56 13.15 -23.57
N ILE A 149 3.22 13.12 -23.53
CA ILE A 149 2.47 13.28 -22.28
C ILE A 149 2.81 12.15 -21.31
N ARG A 150 2.84 10.89 -21.77
CA ARG A 150 3.20 9.74 -20.92
C ARG A 150 4.61 9.87 -20.35
N LYS A 151 5.58 10.40 -21.10
CA LYS A 151 6.96 10.62 -20.63
C LYS A 151 7.02 11.62 -19.48
N VAL A 152 6.27 12.72 -19.56
CA VAL A 152 6.23 13.76 -18.51
C VAL A 152 5.40 13.32 -17.31
N THR A 153 4.29 12.59 -17.52
CA THR A 153 3.43 12.11 -16.43
C THR A 153 4.05 10.96 -15.63
N LYS A 154 4.86 10.10 -16.26
CA LYS A 154 5.50 8.94 -15.59
C LYS A 154 6.27 9.29 -14.31
N PRO A 155 7.21 10.26 -14.29
CA PRO A 155 7.94 10.60 -13.07
C PRO A 155 7.02 11.15 -11.98
N LEU A 156 6.05 12.00 -12.34
CA LEU A 156 5.06 12.53 -11.39
C LEU A 156 4.21 11.40 -10.80
N HIS A 157 3.73 10.47 -11.62
CA HIS A 157 2.96 9.32 -11.19
C HIS A 157 3.76 8.44 -10.21
N VAL A 158 5.03 8.14 -10.50
CA VAL A 158 5.87 7.33 -9.60
C VAL A 158 6.13 8.06 -8.27
N TRP A 159 6.45 9.35 -8.32
CA TRP A 159 6.69 10.15 -7.12
C TRP A 159 5.43 10.26 -6.25
N MET A 160 4.30 10.70 -6.83
CA MET A 160 3.04 10.85 -6.13
C MET A 160 2.56 9.50 -5.55
N GLY A 161 2.69 8.41 -6.31
CA GLY A 161 2.37 7.08 -5.83
C GLY A 161 3.19 6.65 -4.59
N SER A 162 4.44 7.11 -4.47
CA SER A 162 5.27 6.84 -3.29
C SER A 162 4.84 7.68 -2.10
N ILE A 163 4.47 8.96 -2.33
CA ILE A 163 3.97 9.85 -1.28
C ILE A 163 2.64 9.36 -0.70
N ILE A 164 1.69 8.94 -1.55
CA ILE A 164 0.38 8.44 -1.09
C ILE A 164 0.56 7.16 -0.25
N LEU A 165 1.51 6.28 -0.60
CA LEU A 165 1.82 5.10 0.21
C LEU A 165 2.34 5.50 1.61
N VAL A 166 3.21 6.51 1.70
CA VAL A 166 3.69 7.03 2.98
C VAL A 166 2.54 7.65 3.79
N MET A 167 1.66 8.43 3.15
CA MET A 167 0.49 9.00 3.81
C MET A 167 -0.46 7.92 4.34
N SER A 168 -0.64 6.82 3.59
CA SER A 168 -1.43 5.67 4.05
C SER A 168 -0.83 5.03 5.31
N ILE A 169 0.49 4.84 5.36
CA ILE A 169 1.19 4.31 6.54
C ILE A 169 1.01 5.24 7.74
N ILE A 170 1.23 6.55 7.55
CA ILE A 170 1.03 7.56 8.61
C ILE A 170 -0.40 7.50 9.14
N SER A 171 -1.39 7.46 8.24
CA SER A 171 -2.81 7.36 8.61
C SER A 171 -3.11 6.08 9.39
N CYS A 172 -2.58 4.93 8.97
CA CYS A 172 -2.79 3.66 9.69
C CYS A 172 -2.20 3.71 11.09
N ILE A 173 -0.97 4.24 11.26
CA ILE A 173 -0.32 4.34 12.57
C ILE A 173 -1.10 5.30 13.49
N SER A 174 -1.52 6.45 12.98
CA SER A 174 -2.31 7.39 13.77
C SER A 174 -3.67 6.79 14.17
N GLY A 175 -4.33 6.07 13.26
CA GLY A 175 -5.62 5.43 13.52
C GLY A 175 -5.52 4.28 14.52
N ILE A 176 -4.43 3.50 14.47
CA ILE A 176 -4.13 2.47 15.48
C ILE A 176 -3.98 3.11 16.87
N ASN A 177 -3.18 4.17 16.98
CA ASN A 177 -2.99 4.88 18.26
C ASN A 177 -4.30 5.46 18.78
N GLU A 178 -5.06 6.15 17.93
CA GLU A 178 -6.37 6.71 18.27
C GLU A 178 -7.32 5.61 18.80
N LYS A 179 -7.40 4.47 18.09
CA LYS A 179 -8.23 3.34 18.53
C LYS A 179 -7.77 2.77 19.88
N LEU A 180 -6.47 2.55 20.08
CA LEU A 180 -5.93 2.02 21.34
C LEU A 180 -6.20 2.97 22.51
N PHE A 181 -6.03 4.28 22.33
CA PHE A 181 -6.35 5.28 23.35
C PHE A 181 -7.84 5.33 23.69
N PHE A 182 -8.71 5.02 22.72
CA PHE A 182 -10.15 4.97 22.96
C PHE A 182 -10.58 3.73 23.72
N VAL A 183 -10.03 2.56 23.39
CA VAL A 183 -10.51 1.27 23.94
C VAL A 183 -9.73 0.79 25.17
N LEU A 184 -8.51 1.25 25.40
CA LEU A 184 -7.66 0.87 26.54
C LEU A 184 -7.57 2.03 27.54
N LYS A 185 -8.71 2.35 28.17
CA LYS A 185 -8.81 3.38 29.21
C LYS A 185 -8.95 2.74 30.58
N ALA A 186 -8.45 3.42 31.62
CA ALA A 186 -8.68 2.99 32.99
C ALA A 186 -10.18 2.92 33.28
N ASN A 187 -10.61 1.84 33.95
CA ASN A 187 -11.99 1.63 34.43
C ASN A 187 -13.08 1.52 33.34
N VAL A 188 -12.70 1.30 32.08
CA VAL A 188 -13.65 0.99 30.99
C VAL A 188 -13.60 -0.51 30.69
N ASN A 189 -14.71 -1.22 30.86
CA ASN A 189 -14.89 -2.63 30.49
C ASN A 189 -13.84 -3.61 31.05
N GLY A 190 -13.30 -3.34 32.26
CA GLY A 190 -12.26 -4.17 32.87
C GLY A 190 -10.91 -4.16 32.15
N THR A 191 -10.73 -3.25 31.17
CA THR A 191 -9.47 -3.11 30.44
C THR A 191 -8.44 -2.35 31.27
N ARG A 192 -7.16 -2.66 31.05
CA ARG A 192 -6.05 -1.90 31.64
C ARG A 192 -5.74 -0.69 30.77
N PRO A 193 -5.35 0.45 31.36
CA PRO A 193 -5.01 1.65 30.59
C PRO A 193 -3.84 1.38 29.64
N TYR A 194 -3.85 1.97 28.45
CA TYR A 194 -2.80 1.81 27.43
C TYR A 194 -1.39 2.03 27.98
N ALA A 195 -1.21 3.02 28.87
CA ALA A 195 0.07 3.33 29.51
C ALA A 195 0.66 2.18 30.35
N SER A 196 -0.16 1.23 30.79
CA SER A 196 0.29 0.01 31.48
C SER A 196 0.74 -1.10 30.53
N LEU A 197 0.70 -0.86 29.21
CA LEU A 197 1.06 -1.79 28.14
C LEU A 197 0.42 -3.18 28.30
N PRO A 198 -0.92 -3.30 28.33
CA PRO A 198 -1.57 -4.61 28.33
C PRO A 198 -1.20 -5.42 27.08
N PRO A 199 -1.42 -6.75 27.09
CA PRO A 199 -1.07 -7.61 25.96
C PRO A 199 -1.63 -7.16 24.60
N GLU A 200 -2.87 -6.64 24.57
CA GLU A 200 -3.45 -6.04 23.36
C GLU A 200 -2.61 -4.85 22.86
N ALA A 201 -2.19 -3.95 23.74
CA ALA A 201 -1.36 -2.81 23.36
C ALA A 201 0.00 -3.24 22.79
N VAL A 202 0.67 -4.22 23.43
CA VAL A 202 1.96 -4.74 22.94
C VAL A 202 1.80 -5.37 21.56
N PHE A 203 0.77 -6.18 21.38
CA PHE A 203 0.48 -6.84 20.11
C PHE A 203 0.21 -5.82 18.99
N VAL A 204 -0.66 -4.85 19.25
CA VAL A 204 -1.08 -3.87 18.23
C VAL A 204 0.02 -2.82 17.96
N ASN A 205 0.84 -2.46 18.96
CA ASN A 205 2.04 -1.65 18.74
C ASN A 205 3.05 -2.41 17.85
N THR A 206 3.25 -3.71 18.09
CA THR A 206 4.10 -4.57 17.25
C THR A 206 3.56 -4.61 15.82
N PHE A 207 2.24 -4.73 15.66
CA PHE A 207 1.58 -4.62 14.37
C PHE A 207 1.85 -3.27 13.67
N GLY A 208 1.77 -2.15 14.40
CA GLY A 208 2.14 -0.83 13.87
C GLY A 208 3.58 -0.77 13.35
N VAL A 209 4.54 -1.38 14.07
CA VAL A 209 5.93 -1.50 13.62
C VAL A 209 6.05 -2.37 12.37
N LEU A 210 5.26 -3.45 12.26
CA LEU A 210 5.24 -4.29 11.05
C LEU A 210 4.76 -3.51 9.81
N ILE A 211 3.75 -2.63 9.95
CA ILE A 211 3.31 -1.74 8.87
C ILE A 211 4.46 -0.85 8.40
N VAL A 212 5.20 -0.24 9.33
CA VAL A 212 6.36 0.61 9.01
C VAL A 212 7.44 -0.20 8.30
N ALA A 213 7.80 -1.37 8.83
CA ALA A 213 8.81 -2.24 8.24
C ALA A 213 8.43 -2.67 6.81
N PHE A 214 7.17 -3.06 6.60
CA PHE A 214 6.62 -3.37 5.28
C PHE A 214 6.78 -2.19 4.32
N GLY A 215 6.36 -0.99 4.73
CA GLY A 215 6.48 0.23 3.94
C GLY A 215 7.93 0.55 3.55
N LEU A 216 8.86 0.44 4.50
CA LEU A 216 10.28 0.67 4.24
C LEU A 216 10.86 -0.34 3.23
N VAL A 217 10.46 -1.61 3.30
CA VAL A 217 10.86 -2.63 2.33
C VAL A 217 10.31 -2.31 0.93
N VAL A 218 9.04 -1.92 0.83
CA VAL A 218 8.42 -1.49 -0.43
C VAL A 218 9.18 -0.31 -1.02
N LEU A 219 9.43 0.75 -0.25
CA LEU A 219 10.17 1.93 -0.69
C LEU A 219 11.60 1.56 -1.10
N ARG A 220 12.28 0.69 -0.34
CA ARG A 220 13.62 0.20 -0.69
C ARG A 220 13.62 -0.49 -2.06
N ILE A 221 12.60 -1.29 -2.37
CA ILE A 221 12.45 -1.94 -3.67
C ILE A 221 12.22 -0.89 -4.78
N LEU A 222 11.37 0.12 -4.52
CA LEU A 222 11.03 1.16 -5.50
C LEU A 222 12.20 2.08 -5.85
N TYR A 223 12.99 2.49 -4.85
CA TYR A 223 14.11 3.42 -5.03
C TYR A 223 15.40 2.74 -5.50
N ASN A 224 15.45 1.41 -5.56
CA ASN A 224 16.62 0.73 -6.11
C ASN A 224 16.60 0.78 -7.65
N LEU A 225 17.41 1.68 -8.21
CA LEU A 225 17.55 1.86 -9.66
C LEU A 225 17.96 0.57 -10.38
N LYS A 226 18.72 -0.32 -9.72
CA LYS A 226 19.16 -1.61 -10.30
C LYS A 226 18.02 -2.61 -10.47
N TRP A 227 16.86 -2.37 -9.87
CA TRP A 227 15.65 -3.18 -9.97
C TRP A 227 14.56 -2.49 -10.79
N GLN A 228 14.89 -1.40 -11.48
CA GLN A 228 13.98 -0.79 -12.44
C GLN A 228 13.88 -1.67 -13.69
N ARG A 229 12.64 -1.91 -14.15
CA ARG A 229 12.41 -2.57 -15.43
C ARG A 229 13.08 -1.77 -16.55
N PRO A 230 13.96 -2.40 -17.37
CA PRO A 230 14.59 -1.73 -18.51
C PRO A 230 13.55 -1.22 -19.51
N ASP A 231 13.87 -0.09 -20.15
CA ASP A 231 13.10 0.38 -21.29
C ASP A 231 13.61 -0.30 -22.58
N PRO A 232 12.75 -0.69 -23.53
CA PRO A 232 13.15 -1.47 -24.70
C PRO A 232 14.24 -0.82 -25.56
N SER A 233 14.44 0.49 -25.45
CA SER A 233 15.41 1.26 -26.23
C SER A 233 16.85 1.17 -25.70
N SER A 234 17.09 0.64 -24.49
CA SER A 234 18.45 0.57 -23.92
C SER A 234 19.30 -0.59 -24.45
N ASP A 235 18.69 -1.59 -25.10
CA ASP A 235 19.41 -2.76 -25.65
C ASP A 235 19.89 -2.55 -27.10
N VAL A 236 19.40 -1.52 -27.80
CA VAL A 236 19.80 -1.25 -29.20
C VAL A 236 21.13 -0.51 -29.28
N THR A 237 21.47 0.30 -28.28
CA THR A 237 22.69 1.13 -28.29
C THR A 237 23.96 0.36 -27.88
N SER A 238 23.83 -0.82 -27.27
CA SER A 238 24.97 -1.66 -26.86
C SER A 238 25.47 -2.60 -27.96
N ILE A 239 24.68 -2.81 -29.02
CA ILE A 239 25.05 -3.68 -30.16
C ILE A 239 25.69 -2.87 -31.31
N SER A 240 25.46 -1.55 -31.38
CA SER A 240 25.96 -0.71 -32.48
C SER A 240 27.41 -0.20 -32.32
N HIS A 241 28.13 -0.63 -31.28
CA HIS A 241 29.51 -0.17 -31.00
C HIS A 241 30.60 -1.23 -31.21
N SER A 242 30.30 -2.35 -31.86
CA SER A 242 31.32 -3.25 -32.39
C SER A 242 31.86 -2.68 -33.70
N PRO A 243 33.10 -2.15 -33.78
CA PRO A 243 33.66 -1.75 -35.07
C PRO A 243 33.82 -2.98 -35.97
N PRO A 244 33.59 -2.88 -37.28
CA PRO A 244 33.91 -3.96 -38.20
C PRO A 244 35.42 -4.21 -38.16
N HIS A 245 35.82 -5.43 -37.78
CA HIS A 245 37.17 -5.91 -38.00
C HIS A 245 37.43 -5.93 -39.52
N CYS A 246 38.08 -4.88 -40.02
CA CYS A 246 38.71 -4.88 -41.33
C CYS A 246 40.06 -5.60 -41.18
N GLY A 247 40.06 -6.90 -41.49
CA GLY A 247 41.28 -7.69 -41.66
C GLY A 247 41.50 -7.95 -43.15
N THR A 248 42.41 -7.18 -43.74
CA THR A 248 43.03 -7.47 -45.04
C THR A 248 44.41 -8.08 -44.77
N GLY A 249 44.79 -9.11 -45.54
CA GLY A 249 46.09 -9.78 -45.46
C GLY A 249 45.98 -11.29 -45.45
#